data_AF-A0A1Q3BSX2-F1
#
_entry.id   AF-A0A1Q3BSX2-F1
#
_cell.length_a   1.000
_cell.length_b   1.000
_cell.length_c   1.000
_cell.angle_alpha   90.00
_cell.angle_beta   90.00
_cell.angle_gamma   90.00
#
_symmetry.space_group_name_H-M   'P 1'
#
loop_
_entity.id
_entity.type
_entity.pdbx_description
1 polymer ?
#
loop_
_entity_poly.entity_id
_entity_poly.type
_entity_poly.pdbx_seq_one_letter_code
_entity_poly.pdbx_strand_id
1 'polypeptide(L)'
;MCAYTVSSDTLFYLIVLILYIINFTVTFSVNNNMVTIEVLTGSNFKKWKEDIDFAMEMADVDLSLVSDKPRDFIVASTEDEKLVQAAWMKSNHICLLSMRRSILDHLKSGMPTDYTAK
;
A
#
# COMPACT_ATOMS: atom_id res chain seq x y z
N MET A 1 17.20 -41.31 -14.81
CA MET A 1 16.32 -40.39 -14.08
C MET A 1 17.08 -39.97 -12.82
N CYS A 2 17.64 -38.76 -12.74
CA CYS A 2 18.32 -38.31 -11.52
C CYS A 2 17.25 -37.90 -10.50
N ALA A 3 17.20 -38.59 -9.37
CA ALA A 3 16.39 -38.17 -8.23
C ALA A 3 17.16 -37.09 -7.47
N TYR A 4 16.67 -35.85 -7.49
CA TYR A 4 17.23 -34.78 -6.68
C TYR A 4 16.70 -34.94 -5.25
N THR A 5 17.54 -35.37 -4.32
CA THR A 5 17.22 -35.38 -2.88
C THR A 5 17.56 -34.02 -2.29
N VAL A 6 16.56 -33.24 -1.90
CA VAL A 6 16.75 -31.96 -1.20
C VAL A 6 17.26 -32.25 0.21
N SER A 7 18.37 -31.63 0.62
CA SER A 7 18.92 -31.79 1.98
C SER A 7 17.96 -31.21 3.03
N SER A 8 17.95 -31.79 4.22
CA SER A 8 17.21 -31.27 5.39
C SER A 8 17.55 -29.79 5.66
N ASP A 9 18.81 -29.40 5.49
CA ASP A 9 19.25 -28.02 5.69
C ASP A 9 18.57 -27.09 4.69
N THR A 10 18.51 -27.48 3.41
CA THR A 10 17.85 -26.71 2.36
C THR A 10 16.35 -26.56 2.64
N LEU A 11 15.69 -27.61 3.11
CA LEU A 11 14.28 -27.55 3.52
C LEU A 11 14.07 -26.58 4.69
N PHE A 12 14.96 -26.60 5.68
CA PHE A 12 14.89 -25.68 6.81
C PHE A 12 15.01 -24.21 6.37
N TYR A 13 16.00 -23.88 5.53
CA TYR A 13 16.13 -22.52 4.99
C TYR A 13 14.92 -22.06 4.18
N LEU A 14 14.34 -22.95 3.37
CA LEU A 14 13.12 -22.65 2.61
C LEU A 14 11.94 -22.36 3.53
N ILE A 15 11.75 -23.14 4.59
CA ILE A 15 10.68 -22.91 5.58
C ILE A 15 10.87 -21.55 6.26
N VAL A 16 12.07 -21.25 6.73
CA VAL A 16 12.37 -19.96 7.38
C VAL A 16 12.12 -18.79 6.42
N LEU A 17 12.53 -18.92 5.15
CA LEU A 17 12.29 -17.91 4.13
C LEU A 17 10.80 -17.70 3.86
N ILE A 18 10.02 -18.78 3.75
CA ILE A 18 8.56 -18.70 3.55
C ILE A 18 7.90 -18.00 4.75
N LEU A 19 8.28 -18.38 5.98
CA LEU A 19 7.78 -17.74 7.18
C LEU A 19 8.14 -16.25 7.23
N TYR A 20 9.37 -15.89 6.84
CA TYR A 20 9.79 -14.49 6.76
C TYR A 20 8.92 -13.72 5.76
N ILE A 21 8.73 -14.23 4.54
CA ILE A 21 7.90 -13.57 3.52
C ILE A 21 6.47 -13.38 4.03
N ILE A 22 5.85 -14.41 4.63
CA ILE A 22 4.49 -14.34 5.16
C ILE A 22 4.35 -13.30 6.28
N ASN A 23 5.37 -13.15 7.14
CA ASN A 23 5.31 -12.22 8.27
C ASN A 23 5.67 -10.78 7.90
N PHE A 24 6.55 -10.59 6.91
CA PHE A 24 7.14 -9.28 6.60
C PHE A 24 6.69 -8.68 5.26
N THR A 25 5.79 -9.33 4.54
CA THR A 25 5.18 -8.75 3.33
C THR A 25 3.67 -8.74 3.43
N VAL A 26 3.05 -7.76 2.77
CA VAL A 26 1.61 -7.73 2.58
C VAL A 26 1.29 -7.69 1.09
N THR A 27 0.35 -8.54 0.69
CA THR A 27 -0.17 -8.56 -0.68
C THR A 27 -1.62 -8.10 -0.68
N PHE A 28 -1.95 -7.20 -1.60
CA PHE A 28 -3.31 -6.72 -1.82
C PHE A 28 -3.51 -6.37 -3.30
N SER A 29 -4.76 -6.16 -3.70
CA SER A 29 -5.09 -5.78 -5.08
C SER A 29 -5.75 -4.41 -5.13
N VAL A 30 -5.33 -3.59 -6.11
CA VAL A 30 -5.90 -2.28 -6.41
C VAL A 30 -6.05 -2.18 -7.92
N ASN A 31 -7.25 -1.85 -8.41
CA ASN A 31 -7.54 -1.72 -9.85
C ASN A 31 -7.00 -2.90 -10.68
N ASN A 32 -7.22 -4.13 -10.21
CA ASN A 32 -6.74 -5.39 -10.81
C ASN A 32 -5.21 -5.59 -10.84
N ASN A 33 -4.43 -4.68 -10.25
CA ASN A 33 -3.00 -4.86 -10.05
C ASN A 33 -2.77 -5.56 -8.71
N MET A 34 -1.92 -6.59 -8.71
CA MET A 34 -1.49 -7.27 -7.50
C MET A 34 -0.21 -6.62 -6.99
N VAL A 35 -0.27 -6.07 -5.78
CA VAL A 35 0.80 -5.31 -5.15
C VAL A 35 1.31 -6.09 -3.96
N THR A 36 2.63 -6.26 -3.85
CA THR A 36 3.29 -6.86 -2.68
C THR A 36 4.33 -5.88 -2.14
N ILE A 37 4.18 -5.49 -0.88
CA ILE A 37 5.03 -4.47 -0.24
C ILE A 37 5.54 -5.03 1.09
N GLU A 38 6.78 -4.73 1.43
CA GLU A 38 7.33 -5.06 2.75
C GLU A 38 6.59 -4.29 3.84
N VAL A 39 6.24 -4.94 4.94
CA VAL A 39 5.57 -4.25 6.04
C VAL A 39 6.52 -3.23 6.66
N LEU A 40 6.03 -2.04 7.01
CA LEU A 40 6.79 -1.04 7.73
C LEU A 40 7.14 -1.56 9.13
N THR A 41 8.43 -1.83 9.35
CA THR A 41 9.01 -2.30 10.62
C THR A 41 9.69 -1.19 11.42
N GLY A 42 9.78 0.02 10.83
CA GLY A 42 10.44 1.19 11.40
C GLY A 42 11.78 1.49 10.74
N SER A 43 12.62 0.48 10.48
CA SER A 43 13.94 0.67 9.85
C SER A 43 13.89 0.80 8.33
N ASN A 44 12.77 0.43 7.69
CA ASN A 44 12.62 0.35 6.23
C ASN A 44 11.77 1.49 5.63
N PHE A 45 11.51 2.58 6.35
CA PHE A 45 10.58 3.64 5.92
C PHE A 45 10.83 4.16 4.50
N LYS A 46 12.10 4.44 4.14
CA LYS A 46 12.43 4.98 2.81
C LYS A 46 11.97 4.03 1.70
N LYS A 47 12.34 2.75 1.81
CA LYS A 47 12.00 1.72 0.83
C LYS A 47 10.49 1.46 0.82
N TRP A 48 9.88 1.32 1.99
CA TRP A 48 8.43 1.14 2.13
C TRP A 48 7.64 2.25 1.45
N LYS A 49 8.07 3.51 1.62
CA LYS A 49 7.44 4.65 0.97
C LYS A 49 7.58 4.59 -0.55
N GLU A 50 8.80 4.35 -1.06
CA GLU A 50 9.06 4.22 -2.49
C GLU A 50 8.22 3.09 -3.12
N ASP A 51 8.09 1.94 -2.44
CA ASP A 51 7.28 0.80 -2.88
C ASP A 51 5.78 1.14 -2.92
N ILE A 52 5.28 1.90 -1.94
CA ILE A 52 3.89 2.38 -1.90
C ILE A 52 3.62 3.35 -3.04
N ASP A 53 4.47 4.36 -3.21
CA ASP A 53 4.30 5.40 -4.24
C ASP A 53 4.27 4.75 -5.64
N PHE A 54 5.23 3.86 -5.92
CA PHE A 54 5.28 3.12 -7.18
C PHE A 54 4.06 2.21 -7.39
N ALA A 55 3.60 1.53 -6.34
CA ALA A 55 2.43 0.65 -6.44
C ALA A 55 1.13 1.42 -6.70
N MET A 56 0.97 2.61 -6.13
CA MET A 56 -0.21 3.45 -6.37
C MET A 56 -0.21 4.03 -7.77
N GLU A 57 0.96 4.42 -8.30
CA GLU A 57 1.13 4.89 -9.69
C GLU A 57 0.80 3.77 -10.69
N MET A 58 1.36 2.57 -10.49
CA MET A 58 1.06 1.39 -11.31
C MET A 58 -0.42 1.00 -11.29
N ALA A 59 -1.13 1.35 -10.22
CA ALA A 59 -2.55 1.08 -10.06
C ALA A 59 -3.46 2.23 -10.53
N ASP A 60 -2.92 3.33 -11.06
CA ASP A 60 -3.69 4.51 -11.49
C ASP A 60 -4.56 5.09 -10.36
N VAL A 61 -3.99 5.16 -9.15
CA VAL A 61 -4.63 5.72 -7.95
C VAL A 61 -3.70 6.65 -7.18
N ASP A 62 -2.65 7.17 -7.80
CA ASP A 62 -1.64 8.06 -7.22
C ASP A 62 -2.03 9.54 -7.25
N LEU A 63 -3.17 9.90 -7.83
CA LEU A 63 -3.62 11.30 -7.96
C LEU A 63 -3.46 12.12 -6.66
N SER A 64 -3.83 11.56 -5.51
CA SER A 64 -3.69 12.21 -4.20
C SER A 64 -2.26 12.30 -3.66
N LEU A 65 -1.34 11.50 -4.18
CA LEU A 65 0.08 11.52 -3.84
C LEU A 65 0.83 12.59 -4.66
N VAL A 66 0.39 12.83 -5.90
CA VAL A 66 1.08 13.74 -6.84
C VAL A 66 0.42 15.11 -6.98
N SER A 67 -0.79 15.30 -6.44
CA SER A 67 -1.52 16.56 -6.51
C SER A 67 -2.10 17.01 -5.17
N ASP A 68 -2.12 18.33 -4.97
CA ASP A 68 -2.70 18.93 -3.76
C ASP A 68 -4.20 18.66 -3.65
N LYS A 69 -4.69 18.64 -2.40
CA LYS A 69 -6.13 18.48 -2.12
C LYS A 69 -6.92 19.56 -2.88
N PRO A 70 -7.90 19.18 -3.72
CA PRO A 70 -8.76 20.15 -4.39
C PRO A 70 -9.57 20.95 -3.38
N ARG A 71 -9.91 22.20 -3.72
CA ARG A 71 -10.73 23.08 -2.88
C ARG A 71 -12.07 22.42 -2.56
N ASP A 72 -12.58 22.69 -1.36
CA ASP A 72 -13.90 22.20 -0.96
C ASP A 72 -15.00 22.72 -1.90
N PHE A 73 -16.04 21.91 -2.10
CA PHE A 73 -17.14 22.22 -3.03
C PHE A 73 -17.74 23.59 -2.73
N ILE A 74 -17.71 24.49 -3.72
CA ILE A 74 -18.55 25.68 -3.76
C ILE A 74 -19.73 25.33 -4.66
N VAL A 75 -20.94 25.80 -4.34
CA VAL A 75 -22.18 25.55 -5.13
C VAL A 75 -22.02 25.89 -6.63
N ALA A 76 -21.06 26.75 -6.96
CA ALA A 76 -20.72 27.15 -8.33
C ALA A 76 -19.70 26.23 -9.05
N SER A 77 -19.22 25.15 -8.43
CA SER A 77 -18.22 24.27 -9.03
C SER A 77 -18.74 23.63 -10.32
N THR A 78 -17.93 23.63 -11.37
CA THR A 78 -18.27 22.97 -12.63
C THR A 78 -18.33 21.46 -12.46
N GLU A 79 -19.01 20.75 -13.35
CA GLU A 79 -19.09 19.29 -13.27
C GLU A 79 -17.70 18.62 -13.38
N ASP A 80 -16.82 19.18 -14.20
CA ASP A 80 -15.43 18.71 -14.34
C ASP A 80 -14.64 18.86 -13.03
N GLU A 81 -14.82 19.97 -12.29
CA GLU A 81 -14.21 20.16 -10.98
C GLU A 81 -14.70 19.10 -9.97
N LYS A 82 -15.99 18.73 -10.03
CA LYS A 82 -16.53 17.68 -9.16
C LYS A 82 -15.94 16.30 -9.48
N LEU A 83 -15.73 16.00 -10.77
CA LEU A 83 -15.12 14.75 -11.20
C LEU A 83 -13.67 14.63 -10.72
N VAL A 84 -12.88 15.71 -10.86
CA VAL A 84 -11.50 15.76 -10.35
C VAL A 84 -11.48 15.55 -8.83
N GLN A 85 -12.37 16.21 -8.10
CA GLN A 85 -12.48 16.04 -6.65
C GLN A 85 -12.86 14.61 -6.25
N ALA A 86 -13.82 13.99 -6.94
CA ALA A 86 -14.22 12.61 -6.69
C ALA A 86 -13.07 11.63 -6.95
N ALA A 87 -12.33 11.82 -8.06
CA ALA A 87 -11.16 11.02 -8.39
C ALA A 87 -10.06 11.16 -7.32
N TRP A 88 -9.77 12.39 -6.89
CA TRP A 88 -8.78 12.67 -5.85
C TRP A 88 -9.19 12.03 -4.51
N MET A 89 -10.45 12.15 -4.10
CA MET A 89 -10.96 11.55 -2.86
C MET A 89 -10.88 10.02 -2.89
N LYS A 90 -11.20 9.40 -4.03
CA LYS A 90 -11.06 7.95 -4.23
C LYS A 90 -9.59 7.52 -4.13
N SER A 91 -8.70 8.22 -4.81
CA SER A 91 -7.25 7.99 -4.76
C SER A 91 -6.73 8.11 -3.31
N ASN A 92 -7.08 9.18 -2.59
CA ASN A 92 -6.66 9.41 -1.21
C ASN A 92 -7.13 8.28 -0.29
N HIS A 93 -8.39 7.86 -0.42
CA HIS A 93 -8.93 6.77 0.38
C HIS A 93 -8.17 5.45 0.14
N ILE A 94 -7.92 5.10 -1.12
CA ILE A 94 -7.19 3.88 -1.49
C ILE A 94 -5.74 3.92 -1.00
N CYS A 95 -5.03 5.04 -1.19
CA CYS A 95 -3.67 5.21 -0.72
C CYS A 95 -3.56 5.04 0.80
N LEU A 96 -4.46 5.69 1.55
CA LEU A 96 -4.48 5.59 3.02
C LEU A 96 -4.77 4.16 3.51
N LEU A 97 -5.71 3.45 2.88
CA LEU A 97 -5.99 2.06 3.22
C LEU A 97 -4.78 1.15 2.90
N SER A 98 -4.11 1.40 1.78
CA SER A 98 -2.93 0.65 1.36
C SER A 98 -1.76 0.85 2.33
N MET A 99 -1.47 2.11 2.69
CA MET A 99 -0.47 2.45 3.71
C MET A 99 -0.81 1.81 5.06
N ARG A 100 -2.05 1.95 5.52
CA ARG A 100 -2.47 1.38 6.81
C ARG A 100 -2.36 -0.15 6.82
N ARG A 101 -2.62 -0.81 5.70
CA ARG A 101 -2.51 -2.27 5.59
C ARG A 101 -1.07 -2.75 5.61
N SER A 102 -0.12 -1.94 5.14
CA SER A 102 1.32 -2.25 5.08
C SER A 102 2.12 -1.74 6.28
N ILE A 103 1.47 -1.32 7.36
CA ILE A 103 2.14 -0.95 8.62
C ILE A 103 1.94 -2.07 9.66
N LEU A 104 2.91 -2.30 10.55
CA LEU A 104 2.76 -3.25 11.67
C LEU A 104 1.70 -2.76 12.67
N ASP A 105 0.88 -3.67 13.20
CA ASP A 105 -0.26 -3.31 14.05
C ASP A 105 0.12 -2.49 15.28
N HIS A 106 1.25 -2.78 15.92
CA HIS A 106 1.71 -2.00 17.08
C HIS A 106 2.06 -0.55 16.71
N LEU A 107 2.51 -0.29 15.47
CA LEU A 107 2.77 1.05 14.95
C LEU A 107 1.48 1.80 14.57
N LYS A 108 0.37 1.08 14.35
CA LYS A 108 -0.94 1.69 14.03
C LYS A 108 -1.61 2.33 15.24
N SER A 109 -1.19 2.00 16.46
CA SER A 109 -1.86 2.41 17.70
C SER A 109 -1.99 3.94 17.87
N GLY A 110 -1.13 4.73 17.21
CA GLY A 110 -1.19 6.20 17.20
C GLY A 110 -1.83 6.83 15.96
N MET A 111 -2.31 6.04 14.99
CA MET A 111 -2.85 6.57 13.75
C MET A 111 -4.33 6.91 13.88
N PRO A 112 -4.79 8.06 13.35
CA PRO A 112 -6.21 8.40 13.29
C PRO A 112 -6.99 7.29 12.57
N THR A 113 -8.09 6.84 13.18
CA THR A 113 -8.98 5.84 12.56
C THR A 113 -9.87 6.46 11.49
N ASP A 114 -10.11 7.77 11.56
CA ASP A 114 -10.96 8.51 10.65
C ASP A 114 -10.16 9.01 9.44
N TYR A 115 -10.60 8.59 8.26
CA TYR A 115 -10.10 8.99 6.93
C TYR A 115 -10.55 10.40 6.53
N THR A 116 -11.08 11.17 7.48
CA THR A 116 -11.43 12.58 7.32
C THR A 116 -10.48 13.39 8.20
N ALA A 117 -9.38 13.86 7.60
CA ALA A 117 -8.62 14.94 8.21
C ALA A 117 -9.54 16.17 8.28
N LYS A 118 -9.80 16.64 9.50
CA LYS A 118 -10.42 17.95 9.75
C LYS A 118 -9.49 19.07 9.36
#